data_AF-A0A2R8BZ63-F1
#
_entry.id   AF-A0A2R8BZ63-F1
#
_cell.length_a   1.000
_cell.length_b   1.000
_cell.length_c   1.000
_cell.angle_alpha   90.00
_cell.angle_beta   90.00
_cell.angle_gamma   90.00
#
_symmetry.space_group_name_H-M   'P 1'
#
loop_
_entity.id
_entity.type
_entity.pdbx_description
1 polymer ?
#
loop_
_entity_poly.entity_id
_entity_poly.type
_entity_poly.pdbx_seq_one_letter_code
_entity_poly.pdbx_strand_id
1 'polypeptide(L)'
;MSDILAEIRLPTDELRDDIPFYTKTLGMRLDMIYPADDPSVAVFSGHGVRLRIEKGATEPPGTLRLRMDNPDGFANGARELTAPNGTRIEIDEMQPPLVVPQALNSFIVRRLADQAPWIVGRAGMHYRDLIPDRLGGSIIASHIRIPDGGPVPDMVHYHTVGFQLIFCYRGWVDLVYEDQGEPFRLHAGNCVIQPPEIRHRVLYASENIEVIEIGVPAEHVTTIDHDMTLPNGPANPDRRFQGQRFVHHQKDKADWRPFRVPGFTARDTTIAENTGNVAGVMVARRAEGDPVWTAHDADILFTFVMEGTMTLEGEGRDPVPLAAGDAFVIPPGMRTRYADPSSDIELLEVSLPGTFETMQG
;
A
#
# COMPACT_ATOMS: atom_id res chain seq x y z
N MET A 1 13.84 34.17 15.00
CA MET A 1 13.58 32.90 15.72
C MET A 1 14.79 32.64 16.59
N SER A 2 14.60 32.21 17.85
CA SER A 2 15.71 31.74 18.68
C SER A 2 16.24 30.43 18.11
N ASP A 3 17.56 30.26 18.09
CA ASP A 3 18.16 28.97 17.74
C ASP A 3 17.78 27.95 18.82
N ILE A 4 17.10 26.86 18.43
CA ILE A 4 16.72 25.77 19.32
C ILE A 4 17.53 24.55 18.93
N LEU A 5 18.27 24.00 19.89
CA LEU A 5 19.01 22.74 19.76
C LEU A 5 18.44 21.73 20.74
N ALA A 6 18.10 20.54 20.24
CA ALA A 6 17.71 19.40 21.05
C ALA A 6 18.84 18.37 21.09
N GLU A 7 19.02 17.72 22.24
CA GLU A 7 19.94 16.59 22.41
C GLU A 7 19.34 15.52 23.32
N ILE A 8 19.69 14.26 23.07
CA ILE A 8 19.33 13.13 23.92
C ILE A 8 20.44 12.96 24.94
N ARG A 9 20.11 13.07 26.24
CA ARG A 9 21.06 12.78 27.30
C ARG A 9 21.11 11.29 27.61
N LEU A 10 22.33 10.74 27.67
CA LEU A 10 22.62 9.35 28.03
C LEU A 10 23.69 9.34 29.14
N PRO A 11 23.62 8.38 30.08
CA PRO A 11 24.59 8.28 31.16
C PRO A 11 25.96 7.81 30.66
N THR A 12 26.98 7.98 31.50
CA THR A 12 28.27 7.28 31.41
C THR A 12 28.93 7.22 32.78
N ASP A 13 29.71 6.18 33.04
CA ASP A 13 30.62 6.10 34.18
C ASP A 13 32.03 6.59 33.81
N GLU A 14 32.47 6.31 32.58
CA GLU A 14 33.79 6.61 32.03
C GLU A 14 33.71 7.10 30.58
N LEU A 15 33.73 8.42 30.41
CA LEU A 15 33.57 9.07 29.10
C LEU A 15 34.69 8.74 28.12
N ARG A 16 35.89 8.42 28.61
CA ARG A 16 37.05 8.10 27.74
C ARG A 16 36.83 6.82 26.95
N ASP A 17 36.03 5.90 27.47
CA ASP A 17 35.71 4.64 26.80
C ASP A 17 34.63 4.86 25.71
N ASP A 18 33.69 5.78 25.96
CA ASP A 18 32.62 6.11 25.02
C ASP A 18 33.10 6.90 23.80
N ILE A 19 34.05 7.83 23.95
CA ILE A 19 34.47 8.71 22.86
C ILE A 19 34.93 7.93 21.61
N PRO A 20 35.82 6.92 21.69
CA PRO A 20 36.19 6.11 20.53
C PRO A 20 35.02 5.35 19.93
N PHE A 21 34.07 4.89 20.75
CA PHE A 21 32.89 4.18 20.26
C PHE A 21 32.03 5.11 19.39
N TYR A 22 31.63 6.28 19.89
CA TYR A 22 30.80 7.20 19.12
C TYR A 22 31.54 7.80 17.91
N THR A 23 32.83 8.09 18.02
CA THR A 23 33.58 8.73 16.92
C THR A 23 34.11 7.76 15.87
N LYS A 24 34.65 6.60 16.27
CA LYS A 24 35.30 5.66 15.33
C LYS A 24 34.36 4.54 14.92
N THR A 25 33.61 3.95 15.86
CA THR A 25 32.69 2.86 15.56
C THR A 25 31.44 3.39 14.88
N LEU A 26 30.80 4.42 15.45
CA LEU A 26 29.59 5.00 14.89
C LEU A 26 29.84 6.14 13.89
N GLY A 27 31.08 6.64 13.77
CA GLY A 27 31.41 7.70 12.81
C GLY A 27 30.79 9.07 13.15
N MET A 28 30.34 9.30 14.39
CA MET A 28 29.74 10.56 14.81
C MET A 28 30.81 11.63 15.04
N ARG A 29 30.44 12.89 14.82
CA ARG A 29 31.31 14.04 15.08
C ARG A 29 31.21 14.44 16.55
N LEU A 30 32.35 14.55 17.24
CA LEU A 30 32.42 15.20 18.54
C LEU A 30 32.28 16.72 18.36
N ASP A 31 31.22 17.31 18.88
CA ASP A 31 30.92 18.74 18.75
C ASP A 31 31.40 19.55 19.96
N MET A 32 31.29 18.97 21.15
CA MET A 32 31.62 19.65 22.42
C MET A 32 32.12 18.63 23.44
N ILE A 33 33.07 19.04 24.27
CA ILE A 33 33.56 18.28 25.42
C ILE A 33 33.88 19.23 26.56
N TYR A 34 33.46 18.93 27.79
CA TYR A 34 33.76 19.76 28.95
C TYR A 34 33.63 19.01 30.30
N PRO A 35 34.27 19.52 31.37
CA PRO A 35 35.34 20.52 31.33
C PRO A 35 36.59 19.99 30.61
N ALA A 36 37.53 20.86 30.23
CA ALA A 36 38.64 20.48 29.35
C ALA A 36 39.73 19.65 30.05
N ASP A 37 39.84 19.79 31.37
CA ASP A 37 40.84 19.16 32.24
C ASP A 37 40.37 17.81 32.82
N ASP A 38 39.09 17.69 33.15
CA ASP A 38 38.46 16.43 33.58
C ASP A 38 37.07 16.24 32.93
N PRO A 39 37.01 15.84 31.64
CA PRO A 39 35.77 15.76 30.89
C PRO A 39 34.70 14.89 31.55
N SER A 40 33.56 15.50 31.87
CA SER A 40 32.37 14.83 32.41
C SER A 40 31.22 14.81 31.42
N VAL A 41 31.32 15.56 30.32
CA VAL A 41 30.32 15.65 29.27
C VAL A 41 30.98 15.66 27.90
N ALA A 42 30.47 14.86 26.97
CA ALA A 42 30.72 15.02 25.53
C ALA A 42 29.41 15.04 24.75
N VAL A 43 29.37 15.85 23.69
CA VAL A 43 28.23 15.92 22.79
C VAL A 43 28.64 15.56 21.38
N PHE A 44 27.91 14.64 20.79
CA PHE A 44 28.13 14.11 19.45
C PHE A 44 26.96 14.42 18.53
N SER A 45 27.25 14.64 17.25
CA SER A 45 26.23 14.75 16.19
C SER A 45 26.54 13.80 15.03
N GLY A 46 25.49 13.26 14.43
CA GLY A 46 25.58 12.34 13.30
C GLY A 46 24.26 11.63 13.08
N HIS A 47 24.04 11.11 11.87
CA HIS A 47 22.89 10.25 11.55
C HIS A 47 21.51 10.85 11.93
N GLY A 48 21.38 12.18 11.85
CA GLY A 48 20.14 12.89 12.18
C GLY A 48 19.88 13.10 13.68
N VAL A 49 20.80 12.73 14.58
CA VAL A 49 20.64 12.88 16.03
C VAL A 49 21.80 13.63 16.68
N ARG A 50 21.53 14.19 17.86
CA ARG A 50 22.51 14.80 18.76
C ARG A 50 22.46 14.09 20.11
N LEU A 51 23.59 13.55 20.54
CA LEU A 51 23.71 12.76 21.77
C LEU A 51 24.62 13.46 22.76
N ARG A 52 24.15 13.63 23.99
CA ARG A 52 24.90 14.15 25.12
C ARG A 52 25.22 13.01 26.08
N ILE A 53 26.49 12.62 26.13
CA ILE A 53 26.99 11.59 27.05
C ILE A 53 27.50 12.31 28.30
N GLU A 54 26.86 12.08 29.44
CA GLU A 54 27.07 12.86 30.66
C GLU A 54 27.25 11.95 31.90
N LYS A 55 28.35 12.20 32.63
CA LYS A 55 28.65 11.53 33.88
C LYS A 55 27.67 11.96 34.97
N GLY A 56 27.09 10.98 35.67
CA GLY A 56 26.10 11.23 36.72
C GLY A 56 24.71 11.62 36.20
N ALA A 57 24.44 11.48 34.90
CA ALA A 57 23.08 11.54 34.39
C ALA A 57 22.22 10.44 35.04
N THR A 58 20.98 10.77 35.41
CA THR A 58 20.09 9.86 36.15
C THR A 58 19.27 8.95 35.24
N GLU A 59 19.24 9.25 33.95
CA GLU A 59 18.55 8.44 32.95
C GLU A 59 19.26 7.10 32.73
N PRO A 60 18.52 6.02 32.43
CA PRO A 60 19.14 4.76 31.99
C PRO A 60 19.74 4.90 30.58
N PRO A 61 20.67 4.00 30.20
CA PRO A 61 21.11 3.90 28.82
C PRO A 61 19.93 3.66 27.86
N GLY A 62 20.00 4.27 26.68
CA GLY A 62 18.96 4.19 25.66
C GLY A 62 19.20 3.12 24.61
N THR A 63 18.31 3.06 23.62
CA THR A 63 18.56 2.35 22.35
C THR A 63 18.61 3.36 21.21
N LEU A 64 19.69 3.36 20.42
CA LEU A 64 19.81 4.09 19.17
C LEU A 64 19.68 3.11 18.00
N ARG A 65 18.63 3.27 17.19
CA ARG A 65 18.44 2.48 15.98
C ARG A 65 18.94 3.25 14.77
N LEU A 66 19.97 2.74 14.12
CA LEU A 66 20.54 3.26 12.88
C LEU A 66 19.99 2.43 11.72
N ARG A 67 19.36 3.09 10.76
CA ARG A 67 18.82 2.47 9.54
C ARG A 67 19.58 2.98 8.34
N MET A 68 20.09 2.09 7.49
CA MET A 68 20.98 2.45 6.38
C MET A 68 20.91 1.47 5.21
N ASP A 69 21.38 1.88 4.03
CA ASP A 69 21.29 1.07 2.80
C ASP A 69 22.27 -0.12 2.80
N ASN A 70 23.44 0.02 3.43
CA ASN A 70 24.45 -1.04 3.52
C ASN A 70 24.90 -1.26 4.97
N PRO A 71 24.06 -1.90 5.80
CA PRO A 71 24.40 -2.19 7.19
C PRO A 71 25.62 -3.12 7.34
N ASP A 72 25.88 -4.01 6.36
CA ASP A 72 27.03 -4.93 6.41
C ASP A 72 28.37 -4.20 6.24
N GLY A 73 28.37 -3.04 5.58
CA GLY A 73 29.54 -2.17 5.45
C GLY A 73 29.81 -1.29 6.67
N PHE A 74 28.93 -1.28 7.67
CA PHE A 74 29.03 -0.41 8.84
C PHE A 74 29.42 -1.19 10.09
N ALA A 75 30.26 -0.61 10.95
CA ALA A 75 30.71 -1.22 12.20
C ALA A 75 31.15 -2.70 12.07
N ASN A 76 31.88 -3.04 11.00
CA ASN A 76 32.31 -4.40 10.65
C ASN A 76 31.16 -5.42 10.48
N GLY A 77 29.99 -4.96 10.03
CA GLY A 77 28.81 -5.79 9.77
C GLY A 77 28.01 -6.19 11.01
N ALA A 78 28.29 -5.59 12.17
CA ALA A 78 27.50 -5.83 13.37
C ALA A 78 26.07 -5.31 13.21
N ARG A 79 25.07 -6.10 13.61
CA ARG A 79 23.66 -5.70 13.63
C ARG A 79 23.17 -5.21 14.98
N GLU A 80 23.87 -5.60 16.04
CA GLU A 80 23.67 -5.09 17.39
C GLU A 80 25.02 -4.79 18.03
N LEU A 81 25.11 -3.67 18.73
CA LEU A 81 26.27 -3.28 19.53
C LEU A 81 25.79 -2.77 20.89
N THR A 82 26.70 -2.73 21.85
CA THR A 82 26.48 -2.04 23.12
C THR A 82 27.66 -1.09 23.34
N ALA A 83 27.36 0.20 23.49
CA ALA A 83 28.35 1.20 23.85
C ALA A 83 28.87 0.93 25.28
N PRO A 84 30.08 1.41 25.64
CA PRO A 84 30.62 1.25 27.00
C PRO A 84 29.69 1.78 28.09
N ASN A 85 28.99 2.88 27.86
CA ASN A 85 27.95 3.37 28.76
C ASN A 85 26.65 2.56 28.82
N GLY A 86 26.59 1.40 28.16
CA GLY A 86 25.42 0.52 28.12
C GLY A 86 24.37 0.89 27.08
N THR A 87 24.56 1.95 26.27
CA THR A 87 23.61 2.31 25.21
C THR A 87 23.60 1.23 24.14
N ARG A 88 22.42 0.67 23.85
CA ARG A 88 22.26 -0.36 22.81
C ARG A 88 22.17 0.32 21.44
N ILE A 89 22.93 -0.19 20.47
CA ILE A 89 22.85 0.26 19.08
C ILE A 89 22.25 -0.87 18.25
N GLU A 90 21.16 -0.61 17.56
CA GLU A 90 20.60 -1.51 16.55
C GLU A 90 20.96 -0.97 15.17
N ILE A 91 21.48 -1.82 14.29
CA ILE A 91 21.84 -1.48 12.91
C ILE A 91 20.97 -2.33 11.99
N ASP A 92 20.12 -1.65 11.24
CA ASP A 92 19.09 -2.27 10.40
C ASP A 92 19.07 -1.66 9.01
N GLU A 93 18.33 -2.27 8.09
CA GLU A 93 18.14 -1.75 6.75
C GLU A 93 17.33 -0.44 6.75
N MET A 94 17.65 0.44 5.77
CA MET A 94 16.98 1.74 5.60
C MET A 94 15.48 1.57 5.51
N GLN A 95 15.02 0.59 4.75
CA GLN A 95 13.62 0.14 4.70
C GLN A 95 13.60 -1.38 4.87
N PRO A 96 12.64 -1.94 5.64
CA PRO A 96 12.48 -3.38 5.66
C PRO A 96 12.19 -3.88 4.24
N PRO A 97 12.70 -5.06 3.85
CA PRO A 97 12.41 -5.61 2.54
C PRO A 97 10.91 -5.82 2.36
N LEU A 98 10.42 -5.59 1.14
CA LEU A 98 9.04 -5.92 0.79
C LEU A 98 8.85 -7.44 0.89
N VAL A 99 8.05 -7.89 1.86
CA VAL A 99 7.67 -9.29 2.01
C VAL A 99 6.26 -9.47 1.46
N VAL A 100 6.11 -10.27 0.40
CA VAL A 100 4.80 -10.66 -0.12
C VAL A 100 4.48 -12.07 0.37
N PRO A 101 3.52 -12.24 1.30
CA PRO A 101 3.09 -13.57 1.73
C PRO A 101 2.50 -14.37 0.56
N GLN A 102 2.71 -15.69 0.58
CA GLN A 102 2.01 -16.58 -0.35
C GLN A 102 0.51 -16.53 -0.05
N ALA A 103 -0.32 -16.38 -1.09
CA ALA A 103 -1.77 -16.34 -0.93
C ALA A 103 -2.30 -17.68 -0.40
N LEU A 104 -3.18 -17.59 0.59
CA LEU A 104 -3.99 -18.73 1.04
C LEU A 104 -5.23 -18.85 0.16
N ASN A 105 -5.46 -20.03 -0.40
CA ASN A 105 -6.62 -20.31 -1.23
C ASN A 105 -7.88 -20.42 -0.35
N SER A 106 -8.71 -19.38 -0.35
CA SER A 106 -9.93 -19.27 0.45
C SER A 106 -11.11 -18.83 -0.40
N PHE A 107 -12.27 -19.45 -0.18
CA PHE A 107 -13.55 -18.98 -0.75
C PHE A 107 -14.20 -18.01 0.23
N ILE A 108 -14.31 -16.75 -0.17
CA ILE A 108 -14.77 -15.66 0.70
C ILE A 108 -15.94 -14.97 0.03
N VAL A 109 -16.98 -14.68 0.80
CA VAL A 109 -18.06 -13.80 0.40
C VAL A 109 -18.25 -12.75 1.49
N ARG A 110 -18.32 -11.49 1.10
CA ARG A 110 -18.43 -10.34 1.98
C ARG A 110 -19.62 -9.48 1.55
N ARG A 111 -20.77 -9.70 2.18
CA ARG A 111 -21.97 -8.92 1.88
C ARG A 111 -22.04 -7.64 2.69
N LEU A 112 -22.57 -6.58 2.08
CA LEU A 112 -22.86 -5.31 2.75
C LEU A 112 -24.00 -5.49 3.77
N ALA A 113 -24.97 -6.35 3.47
CA ALA A 113 -26.09 -6.66 4.35
C ALA A 113 -25.67 -7.26 5.70
N ASP A 114 -24.48 -7.85 5.79
CA ASP A 114 -23.96 -8.46 7.01
C ASP A 114 -23.45 -7.41 8.04
N GLN A 115 -23.68 -6.11 7.78
CA GLN A 115 -23.35 -4.98 8.65
C GLN A 115 -21.90 -4.97 9.15
N ALA A 116 -20.97 -5.33 8.27
CA ALA A 116 -19.55 -5.17 8.54
C ALA A 116 -19.24 -3.75 9.03
N PRO A 117 -18.55 -3.58 10.17
CA PRO A 117 -18.31 -2.26 10.74
C PRO A 117 -17.44 -1.44 9.79
N TRP A 118 -17.86 -0.21 9.53
CA TRP A 118 -16.98 0.80 8.96
C TRP A 118 -16.01 1.25 10.03
N ILE A 119 -14.72 1.22 9.72
CA ILE A 119 -13.67 1.72 10.60
C ILE A 119 -13.37 3.15 10.17
N VAL A 120 -13.44 4.09 11.11
CA VAL A 120 -12.97 5.47 10.87
C VAL A 120 -11.44 5.43 10.86
N GLY A 121 -10.84 5.68 9.70
CA GLY A 121 -9.40 5.77 9.52
C GLY A 121 -8.91 7.21 9.56
N ARG A 122 -7.80 7.49 8.86
CA ARG A 122 -7.19 8.83 8.79
C ARG A 122 -8.08 9.79 7.99
N ALA A 123 -7.98 11.09 8.28
CA ALA A 123 -8.63 12.18 7.54
C ALA A 123 -10.15 12.04 7.35
N GLY A 124 -10.86 11.39 8.27
CA GLY A 124 -12.32 11.20 8.20
C GLY A 124 -12.77 10.14 7.18
N MET A 125 -11.84 9.39 6.60
CA MET A 125 -12.14 8.31 5.65
C MET A 125 -12.69 7.10 6.39
N HIS A 126 -13.75 6.48 5.87
CA HIS A 126 -14.30 5.24 6.41
C HIS A 126 -13.87 4.06 5.57
N TYR A 127 -13.38 3.00 6.20
CA TYR A 127 -12.86 1.80 5.56
C TYR A 127 -13.74 0.59 5.88
N ARG A 128 -14.00 -0.24 4.88
CA ARG A 128 -14.60 -1.56 5.02
C ARG A 128 -13.73 -2.59 4.32
N ASP A 129 -13.21 -3.54 5.10
CA ASP A 129 -12.42 -4.65 4.59
C ASP A 129 -13.31 -5.64 3.82
N LEU A 130 -12.92 -5.92 2.57
CA LEU A 130 -13.61 -6.81 1.63
C LEU A 130 -13.05 -8.24 1.65
N ILE A 131 -11.86 -8.45 2.24
CA ILE A 131 -11.19 -9.75 2.37
C ILE A 131 -10.64 -9.85 3.81
N PRO A 132 -11.47 -10.19 4.81
CA PRO A 132 -11.07 -10.08 6.23
C PRO A 132 -9.86 -10.91 6.64
N ASP A 133 -9.63 -12.07 6.02
CA ASP A 133 -8.44 -12.91 6.28
C ASP A 133 -7.22 -12.50 5.43
N ARG A 134 -7.40 -11.53 4.53
CA ARG A 134 -6.39 -10.98 3.62
C ARG A 134 -5.67 -12.05 2.79
N LEU A 135 -6.29 -13.21 2.62
CA LEU A 135 -5.68 -14.42 2.04
C LEU A 135 -4.31 -14.75 2.64
N GLY A 136 -4.18 -14.64 3.96
CA GLY A 136 -2.90 -14.86 4.65
C GLY A 136 -1.94 -13.66 4.60
N GLY A 137 -2.47 -12.45 4.36
CA GLY A 137 -1.72 -11.20 4.30
C GLY A 137 -1.19 -10.86 2.90
N SER A 138 -1.52 -11.65 1.88
CA SER A 138 -1.06 -11.42 0.50
C SER A 138 -1.77 -10.25 -0.18
N ILE A 139 -2.99 -9.90 0.23
CA ILE A 139 -3.78 -8.84 -0.39
C ILE A 139 -4.69 -8.13 0.62
N ILE A 140 -4.85 -6.82 0.45
CA ILE A 140 -5.95 -6.06 1.05
C ILE A 140 -6.87 -5.56 -0.05
N ALA A 141 -8.18 -5.65 0.18
CA ALA A 141 -9.19 -5.00 -0.63
C ALA A 141 -10.09 -4.16 0.27
N SER A 142 -10.08 -2.85 0.06
CA SER A 142 -10.79 -1.89 0.90
C SER A 142 -11.85 -1.18 0.09
N HIS A 143 -13.08 -1.17 0.60
CA HIS A 143 -14.07 -0.18 0.19
C HIS A 143 -13.91 1.03 1.10
N ILE A 144 -13.51 2.16 0.52
CA ILE A 144 -13.27 3.41 1.23
C ILE A 144 -14.34 4.43 0.83
N ARG A 145 -14.88 5.18 1.79
CA ARG A 145 -15.78 6.31 1.52
C ARG A 145 -15.36 7.58 2.26
N ILE A 146 -15.59 8.73 1.64
CA ILE A 146 -15.39 10.06 2.26
C ILE A 146 -16.75 10.78 2.24
N PRO A 147 -17.47 10.85 3.38
CA PRO A 147 -18.81 11.44 3.41
C PRO A 147 -18.83 12.91 3.02
N ASP A 148 -17.99 13.73 3.63
CA ASP A 148 -18.09 15.20 3.53
C ASP A 148 -17.45 15.77 2.24
N GLY A 149 -16.49 15.05 1.64
CA GLY A 149 -15.71 15.53 0.50
C GLY A 149 -14.88 16.77 0.80
N GLY A 150 -14.54 17.53 -0.24
CA GLY A 150 -13.75 18.76 -0.15
C GLY A 150 -12.24 18.55 -0.28
N PRO A 151 -11.41 19.51 0.17
CA PRO A 151 -9.96 19.37 0.19
C PRO A 151 -9.53 18.21 1.07
N VAL A 152 -8.67 17.33 0.56
CA VAL A 152 -8.14 16.20 1.33
C VAL A 152 -6.82 16.63 1.98
N PRO A 153 -6.66 16.51 3.32
CA PRO A 153 -5.45 16.91 4.04
C PRO A 153 -4.34 15.86 3.86
N ASP A 154 -4.01 15.56 2.61
CA ASP A 154 -2.99 14.60 2.21
C ASP A 154 -1.64 15.29 1.97
N MET A 155 -0.56 14.52 2.11
CA MET A 155 0.81 14.94 1.84
C MET A 155 1.37 14.13 0.67
N VAL A 156 2.44 14.61 0.03
CA VAL A 156 3.12 13.78 -0.97
C VAL A 156 3.67 12.55 -0.28
N HIS A 157 3.30 11.37 -0.77
CA HIS A 157 3.71 10.10 -0.19
C HIS A 157 3.82 9.03 -1.27
N TYR A 158 4.37 7.89 -0.87
CA TYR A 158 4.44 6.69 -1.70
C TYR A 158 4.32 5.43 -0.85
N HIS A 159 4.02 4.31 -1.50
CA HIS A 159 3.91 3.00 -0.85
C HIS A 159 5.00 2.04 -1.34
N THR A 160 5.61 1.32 -0.39
CA THR A 160 6.48 0.19 -0.69
C THR A 160 5.59 -1.05 -0.86
N VAL A 161 5.10 -1.26 -2.08
CA VAL A 161 4.13 -2.30 -2.47
C VAL A 161 4.58 -3.01 -3.74
N GLY A 162 4.06 -4.22 -3.96
CA GLY A 162 4.17 -4.93 -5.23
C GLY A 162 3.09 -4.51 -6.23
N PHE A 163 1.91 -4.10 -5.77
CA PHE A 163 0.83 -3.60 -6.63
C PHE A 163 -0.16 -2.76 -5.81
N GLN A 164 -0.69 -1.69 -6.41
CA GLN A 164 -1.78 -0.92 -5.84
C GLN A 164 -2.72 -0.39 -6.93
N LEU A 165 -4.02 -0.51 -6.68
CA LEU A 165 -5.10 -0.04 -7.55
C LEU A 165 -6.00 0.91 -6.75
N ILE A 166 -6.38 2.03 -7.37
CA ILE A 166 -7.50 2.86 -6.93
C ILE A 166 -8.56 2.87 -8.03
N PHE A 167 -9.71 2.27 -7.75
CA PHE A 167 -10.88 2.30 -8.62
C PHE A 167 -11.93 3.25 -8.03
N CYS A 168 -12.34 4.27 -8.78
CA CYS A 168 -13.38 5.18 -8.33
C CYS A 168 -14.75 4.51 -8.52
N TYR A 169 -15.41 4.10 -7.44
CA TYR A 169 -16.71 3.45 -7.51
C TYR A 169 -17.85 4.46 -7.65
N ARG A 170 -17.88 5.50 -6.81
CA ARG A 170 -18.86 6.59 -6.87
C ARG A 170 -18.19 7.93 -6.67
N GLY A 171 -18.76 8.99 -7.25
CA GLY A 171 -18.23 10.35 -7.10
C GLY A 171 -17.00 10.63 -7.98
N TRP A 172 -16.09 11.45 -7.46
CA TRP A 172 -14.82 11.78 -8.11
C TRP A 172 -13.73 12.20 -7.11
N VAL A 173 -12.47 12.04 -7.50
CA VAL A 173 -11.29 12.50 -6.74
C VAL A 173 -10.30 13.21 -7.67
N ASP A 174 -9.72 14.33 -7.23
CA ASP A 174 -8.62 15.00 -7.90
C ASP A 174 -7.27 14.51 -7.34
N LEU A 175 -6.39 14.07 -8.24
CA LEU A 175 -5.14 13.40 -7.92
C LEU A 175 -3.99 14.04 -8.68
N VAL A 176 -2.78 13.95 -8.12
CA VAL A 176 -1.53 14.28 -8.80
C VAL A 176 -0.50 13.19 -8.54
N TYR A 177 0.25 12.83 -9.58
CA TYR A 177 1.24 11.74 -9.57
C TYR A 177 2.57 12.20 -10.17
N GLU A 178 3.65 11.66 -9.62
CA GLU A 178 5.02 11.83 -10.11
C GLU A 178 5.11 11.52 -11.62
N ASP A 179 5.69 12.45 -12.37
CA ASP A 179 5.93 12.38 -13.80
C ASP A 179 4.67 12.29 -14.68
N GLN A 180 3.46 12.43 -14.13
CA GLN A 180 2.20 12.33 -14.90
C GLN A 180 1.65 13.69 -15.35
N GLY A 181 2.35 14.78 -15.03
CA GLY A 181 1.95 16.14 -15.37
C GLY A 181 0.97 16.75 -14.38
N GLU A 182 0.10 17.64 -14.88
CA GLU A 182 -0.85 18.37 -14.06
C GLU A 182 -1.85 17.46 -13.33
N PRO A 183 -2.40 17.90 -12.17
CA PRO A 183 -3.46 17.17 -11.50
C PRO A 183 -4.65 16.89 -12.41
N PHE A 184 -5.29 15.74 -12.21
CA PHE A 184 -6.46 15.34 -12.97
C PHE A 184 -7.55 14.76 -12.08
N ARG A 185 -8.77 14.72 -12.60
CA ARG A 185 -9.93 14.13 -11.95
C ARG A 185 -10.15 12.69 -12.35
N LEU A 186 -10.21 11.79 -11.37
CA LEU A 186 -10.66 10.42 -11.53
C LEU A 186 -12.16 10.35 -11.23
N HIS A 187 -12.95 9.93 -12.23
CA HIS A 187 -14.41 9.84 -12.14
C HIS A 187 -14.89 8.41 -11.88
N ALA A 188 -16.10 8.25 -11.35
CA ALA A 188 -16.75 6.95 -11.17
C ALA A 188 -16.67 6.03 -12.42
N GLY A 189 -16.15 4.82 -12.21
CA GLY A 189 -15.85 3.80 -13.21
C GLY A 189 -14.44 3.88 -13.81
N ASN A 190 -13.68 4.93 -13.53
CA ASN A 190 -12.28 5.03 -13.92
C ASN A 190 -11.38 4.47 -12.82
N CYS A 191 -10.16 4.08 -13.18
CA CYS A 191 -9.17 3.65 -12.21
C CYS A 191 -7.77 4.13 -12.55
N VAL A 192 -6.92 4.11 -11.54
CA VAL A 192 -5.48 4.26 -11.69
C VAL A 192 -4.77 3.13 -10.99
N ILE A 193 -3.64 2.71 -11.54
CA ILE A 193 -2.67 1.96 -10.75
C ILE A 193 -1.65 2.92 -10.18
N GLN A 194 -1.21 2.64 -8.96
CA GLN A 194 -0.13 3.36 -8.32
C GLN A 194 1.07 2.41 -8.31
N PRO A 195 1.99 2.52 -9.30
CA PRO A 195 3.18 1.66 -9.31
C PRO A 195 3.97 1.74 -8.00
N PRO A 196 4.80 0.72 -7.70
CA PRO A 196 5.67 0.73 -6.52
C PRO A 196 6.43 2.06 -6.38
N GLU A 197 6.30 2.69 -5.21
CA GLU A 197 7.00 3.93 -4.86
C GLU A 197 6.71 5.17 -5.72
N ILE A 198 5.63 5.19 -6.52
CA ILE A 198 5.21 6.41 -7.21
C ILE A 198 4.79 7.47 -6.18
N ARG A 199 5.39 8.67 -6.22
CA ARG A 199 4.92 9.77 -5.37
C ARG A 199 3.57 10.26 -5.87
N HIS A 200 2.64 10.46 -4.95
CA HIS A 200 1.32 10.95 -5.28
C HIS A 200 0.68 11.68 -4.12
N ARG A 201 -0.43 12.35 -4.43
CA ARG A 201 -1.24 13.09 -3.46
C ARG A 201 -2.69 13.18 -3.93
N VAL A 202 -3.61 13.02 -2.98
CA VAL A 202 -5.02 13.34 -3.14
C VAL A 202 -5.26 14.82 -2.83
N LEU A 203 -5.90 15.55 -3.74
CA LEU A 203 -6.12 16.99 -3.59
C LEU A 203 -7.53 17.30 -3.11
N TYR A 204 -8.54 16.76 -3.80
CA TYR A 204 -9.95 17.02 -3.53
C TYR A 204 -10.78 15.76 -3.74
N ALA A 205 -11.87 15.63 -3.02
CA ALA A 205 -12.85 14.57 -3.18
C ALA A 205 -14.26 15.16 -3.29
N SER A 206 -15.13 14.48 -4.04
CA SER A 206 -16.55 14.77 -4.00
C SER A 206 -17.16 14.34 -2.66
N GLU A 207 -18.27 14.96 -2.29
CA GLU A 207 -19.13 14.45 -1.22
C GLU A 207 -19.56 13.00 -1.54
N ASN A 208 -19.57 12.14 -0.52
CA ASN A 208 -19.90 10.71 -0.61
C ASN A 208 -19.15 9.94 -1.72
N ILE A 209 -17.90 10.31 -2.01
CA ILE A 209 -17.06 9.48 -2.88
C ILE A 209 -16.89 8.10 -2.27
N GLU A 210 -16.93 7.07 -3.12
CA GLU A 210 -16.59 5.69 -2.77
C GLU A 210 -15.48 5.21 -3.71
N VAL A 211 -14.42 4.60 -3.17
CA VAL A 211 -13.33 4.00 -3.95
C VAL A 211 -13.07 2.57 -3.49
N ILE A 212 -12.70 1.71 -4.42
CA ILE A 212 -12.16 0.38 -4.13
C ILE A 212 -10.64 0.47 -4.27
N GLU A 213 -9.95 0.21 -3.17
CA GLU A 213 -8.50 0.11 -3.14
C GLU A 213 -8.08 -1.35 -3.05
N ILE A 214 -7.11 -1.74 -3.88
CA ILE A 214 -6.42 -3.03 -3.75
C ILE A 214 -4.95 -2.76 -3.48
N GLY A 215 -4.37 -3.43 -2.50
CA GLY A 215 -2.94 -3.36 -2.17
C GLY A 215 -2.32 -4.73 -1.99
N VAL A 216 -1.12 -4.93 -2.51
CA VAL A 216 -0.34 -6.17 -2.39
C VAL A 216 1.09 -5.83 -1.98
N PRO A 217 1.56 -6.32 -0.82
CA PRO A 217 0.86 -7.12 0.19
C PRO A 217 -0.17 -6.31 0.98
N ALA A 218 -0.94 -7.01 1.83
CA ALA A 218 -1.99 -6.39 2.64
C ALA A 218 -1.47 -5.35 3.65
N GLU A 219 -0.26 -5.56 4.16
CA GLU A 219 0.45 -4.62 5.04
C GLU A 219 1.70 -4.10 4.34
N HIS A 220 1.80 -2.79 4.21
CA HIS A 220 2.88 -2.16 3.48
C HIS A 220 3.23 -0.80 4.09
N VAL A 221 4.45 -0.35 3.82
CA VAL A 221 4.96 0.94 4.33
C VAL A 221 4.42 2.07 3.48
N THR A 222 3.91 3.12 4.14
CA THR A 222 3.68 4.43 3.52
C THR A 222 4.75 5.39 4.00
N THR A 223 5.49 6.00 3.06
CA THR A 223 6.52 6.99 3.37
C THR A 223 6.05 8.36 2.93
N ILE A 224 6.11 9.33 3.84
CA ILE A 224 5.85 10.74 3.55
C ILE A 224 7.11 11.37 2.96
N ASP A 225 6.98 12.02 1.82
CA ASP A 225 8.06 12.71 1.13
C ASP A 225 7.88 14.22 1.33
N HIS A 226 8.66 14.78 2.26
CA HIS A 226 8.59 16.21 2.59
C HIS A 226 9.36 17.09 1.59
N ASP A 227 10.23 16.50 0.77
CA ASP A 227 11.09 17.23 -0.16
C ASP A 227 10.45 17.32 -1.56
N MET A 228 9.73 16.28 -1.97
CA MET A 228 9.05 16.25 -3.28
C MET A 228 7.89 17.24 -3.36
N THR A 229 7.85 18.00 -4.46
CA THR A 229 6.70 18.83 -4.83
C THR A 229 6.03 18.27 -6.07
N LEU A 230 4.69 18.14 -6.03
CA LEU A 230 3.87 17.72 -7.16
C LEU A 230 2.93 18.86 -7.62
N PRO A 231 2.68 19.01 -8.93
CA PRO A 231 3.30 18.25 -10.02
C PRO A 231 4.81 18.57 -10.15
N ASN A 232 5.60 17.55 -10.46
CA ASN A 232 7.02 17.71 -10.80
C ASN A 232 7.19 17.80 -12.33
N GLY A 233 8.38 18.16 -12.82
CA GLY A 233 8.59 18.36 -14.26
C GLY A 233 9.92 17.80 -14.80
N PRO A 234 10.03 17.60 -16.12
CA PRO A 234 8.94 17.47 -17.10
C PRO A 234 8.18 16.14 -16.95
N ALA A 235 6.93 16.08 -17.44
CA ALA A 235 6.16 14.84 -17.42
C ALA A 235 6.86 13.73 -18.24
N ASN A 236 6.83 12.52 -17.70
CA ASN A 236 7.30 11.29 -18.33
C ASN A 236 6.28 10.16 -18.07
N PRO A 237 5.15 10.17 -18.80
CA PRO A 237 4.08 9.18 -18.60
C PRO A 237 4.51 7.74 -18.89
N ASP A 238 5.62 7.55 -19.62
CA ASP A 238 6.19 6.25 -19.93
C ASP A 238 7.19 5.73 -18.88
N ARG A 239 7.44 6.48 -17.80
CA ARG A 239 8.33 6.03 -16.71
C ARG A 239 7.85 4.71 -16.14
N ARG A 240 8.82 3.81 -15.96
CA ARG A 240 8.62 2.55 -15.24
C ARG A 240 9.14 2.66 -13.81
N PHE A 241 8.33 2.17 -12.89
CA PHE A 241 8.63 2.07 -11.46
C PHE A 241 8.70 0.59 -11.13
N GLN A 242 9.91 0.09 -10.89
CA GLN A 242 10.16 -1.34 -10.62
C GLN A 242 9.50 -2.27 -11.66
N GLY A 243 9.56 -1.88 -12.95
CA GLY A 243 8.98 -2.63 -14.07
C GLY A 243 7.55 -2.27 -14.43
N GLN A 244 6.79 -1.58 -13.58
CA GLN A 244 5.38 -1.22 -13.82
C GLN A 244 5.23 0.23 -14.32
N ARG A 245 4.28 0.48 -15.21
CA ARG A 245 3.97 1.83 -15.70
C ARG A 245 2.62 2.29 -15.15
N PHE A 246 2.53 3.56 -14.76
CA PHE A 246 1.27 4.20 -14.36
C PHE A 246 0.20 4.04 -15.44
N VAL A 247 -1.04 3.76 -15.02
CA VAL A 247 -2.21 3.65 -15.90
C VAL A 247 -3.28 4.56 -15.35
N HIS A 248 -3.85 5.41 -16.21
CA HIS A 248 -5.11 6.10 -15.94
C HIS A 248 -6.15 5.60 -16.93
N HIS A 249 -6.92 4.61 -16.51
CA HIS A 249 -7.98 4.03 -17.31
C HIS A 249 -9.24 4.88 -17.24
N GLN A 250 -9.79 5.23 -18.41
CA GLN A 250 -11.03 6.01 -18.54
C GLN A 250 -12.08 5.14 -19.22
N LYS A 251 -13.20 4.91 -18.53
CA LYS A 251 -14.24 3.98 -18.99
C LYS A 251 -14.81 4.33 -20.37
N ASP A 252 -14.93 5.62 -20.67
CA ASP A 252 -15.56 6.12 -21.91
C ASP A 252 -14.67 5.91 -23.15
N LYS A 253 -13.40 5.52 -22.94
CA LYS A 253 -12.43 5.20 -23.99
C LYS A 253 -12.19 3.69 -24.12
N ALA A 254 -12.88 2.89 -23.33
CA ALA A 254 -12.61 1.47 -23.22
C ALA A 254 -13.41 0.66 -24.23
N ASP A 255 -12.74 -0.31 -24.85
CA ASP A 255 -13.39 -1.29 -25.70
C ASP A 255 -13.95 -2.44 -24.86
N TRP A 256 -15.16 -2.88 -25.21
CA TRP A 256 -15.80 -4.05 -24.61
C TRP A 256 -15.52 -5.29 -25.46
N ARG A 257 -15.11 -6.37 -24.82
CA ARG A 257 -14.76 -7.66 -25.45
C ARG A 257 -15.47 -8.80 -24.74
N PRO A 258 -15.61 -9.98 -25.35
CA PRO A 258 -16.12 -11.16 -24.64
C PRO A 258 -15.34 -11.39 -23.34
N PHE A 259 -16.05 -11.67 -22.25
CA PHE A 259 -15.44 -11.95 -20.96
C PHE A 259 -15.18 -13.45 -20.78
N ARG A 260 -14.30 -13.81 -19.85
CA ARG A 260 -13.94 -15.22 -19.56
C ARG A 260 -15.15 -16.06 -19.13
N VAL A 261 -16.13 -15.44 -18.48
CA VAL A 261 -17.41 -16.07 -18.11
C VAL A 261 -18.43 -15.81 -19.24
N PRO A 262 -18.96 -16.86 -19.89
CA PRO A 262 -20.03 -16.73 -20.87
C PRO A 262 -21.24 -15.94 -20.34
N GLY A 263 -21.94 -15.22 -21.22
CA GLY A 263 -23.02 -14.32 -20.80
C GLY A 263 -22.56 -12.94 -20.33
N PHE A 264 -21.26 -12.65 -20.39
CA PHE A 264 -20.70 -11.35 -20.02
C PHE A 264 -19.76 -10.80 -21.10
N THR A 265 -19.66 -9.47 -21.13
CA THR A 265 -18.61 -8.74 -21.82
C THR A 265 -17.84 -7.92 -20.79
N ALA A 266 -16.56 -7.69 -21.02
CA ALA A 266 -15.74 -6.88 -20.13
C ALA A 266 -14.96 -5.82 -20.87
N ARG A 267 -14.71 -4.70 -20.19
CA ARG A 267 -13.70 -3.74 -20.60
C ARG A 267 -12.38 -4.02 -19.90
N ASP A 268 -11.30 -4.03 -20.68
CA ASP A 268 -9.94 -4.18 -20.18
C ASP A 268 -9.39 -2.81 -19.76
N THR A 269 -8.74 -2.76 -18.61
CA THR A 269 -8.10 -1.55 -18.09
C THR A 269 -6.68 -1.34 -18.62
N THR A 270 -6.12 -2.33 -19.34
CA THR A 270 -4.74 -2.45 -19.80
C THR A 270 -3.71 -2.67 -18.68
N ILE A 271 -4.15 -2.88 -17.45
CA ILE A 271 -3.27 -2.99 -16.27
C ILE A 271 -2.35 -4.21 -16.36
N ALA A 272 -2.82 -5.35 -16.88
CA ALA A 272 -1.98 -6.54 -17.06
C ALA A 272 -0.78 -6.25 -17.97
N GLU A 273 -1.02 -5.61 -19.13
CA GLU A 273 0.04 -5.21 -20.07
C GLU A 273 1.04 -4.23 -19.42
N ASN A 274 0.53 -3.24 -18.68
CA ASN A 274 1.34 -2.16 -18.12
C ASN A 274 2.14 -2.55 -16.87
N THR A 275 1.76 -3.65 -16.21
CA THR A 275 2.42 -4.16 -15.01
C THR A 275 3.26 -5.40 -15.28
N GLY A 276 3.29 -5.91 -16.52
CA GLY A 276 3.98 -7.17 -16.84
C GLY A 276 3.28 -8.39 -16.22
N ASN A 277 1.94 -8.38 -16.25
CA ASN A 277 1.04 -9.39 -15.69
C ASN A 277 1.12 -9.56 -14.17
N VAL A 278 1.56 -8.55 -13.41
CA VAL A 278 1.45 -8.57 -11.94
C VAL A 278 -0.02 -8.68 -11.52
N ALA A 279 -0.90 -7.89 -12.13
CA ALA A 279 -2.33 -7.95 -11.87
C ALA A 279 -3.16 -7.64 -13.11
N GLY A 280 -4.36 -8.19 -13.16
CA GLY A 280 -5.34 -8.00 -14.21
C GLY A 280 -6.55 -7.31 -13.60
N VAL A 281 -7.10 -6.31 -14.28
CA VAL A 281 -8.27 -5.58 -13.79
C VAL A 281 -9.24 -5.40 -14.94
N MET A 282 -10.45 -5.90 -14.76
CA MET A 282 -11.52 -5.83 -15.77
C MET A 282 -12.81 -5.38 -15.11
N VAL A 283 -13.66 -4.70 -15.88
CA VAL A 283 -15.05 -4.46 -15.48
C VAL A 283 -15.96 -5.23 -16.42
N ALA A 284 -16.67 -6.23 -15.89
CA ALA A 284 -17.60 -7.06 -16.62
C ALA A 284 -19.04 -6.57 -16.46
N ARG A 285 -19.86 -6.73 -17.49
CA ARG A 285 -21.30 -6.47 -17.48
C ARG A 285 -22.06 -7.53 -18.26
N ARG A 286 -23.38 -7.56 -18.09
CA ARG A 286 -24.27 -8.48 -18.80
C ARG A 286 -24.08 -8.39 -20.33
N ALA A 287 -24.01 -9.54 -20.99
CA ALA A 287 -24.10 -9.70 -22.45
C ALA A 287 -25.17 -10.75 -22.81
N GLU A 288 -25.24 -11.18 -24.06
CA GLU A 288 -26.10 -12.30 -24.46
C GLU A 288 -25.51 -13.66 -24.04
N GLY A 289 -26.38 -14.65 -23.81
CA GLY A 289 -26.00 -16.01 -23.42
C GLY A 289 -26.17 -16.27 -21.91
N ASP A 290 -26.09 -17.53 -21.51
CA ASP A 290 -26.27 -17.94 -20.11
C ASP A 290 -24.91 -18.23 -19.44
N PRO A 291 -24.69 -17.74 -18.21
CA PRO A 291 -23.50 -18.07 -17.46
C PRO A 291 -23.39 -19.57 -17.20
N VAL A 292 -22.21 -20.12 -17.44
CA VAL A 292 -21.90 -21.54 -17.22
C VAL A 292 -21.00 -21.70 -16.00
N TRP A 293 -20.83 -22.94 -15.56
CA TRP A 293 -19.84 -23.28 -14.55
C TRP A 293 -18.43 -23.03 -15.10
N THR A 294 -17.62 -22.33 -14.31
CA THR A 294 -16.22 -22.03 -14.63
C THR A 294 -15.31 -22.26 -13.43
N ALA A 295 -14.06 -22.59 -13.68
CA ALA A 295 -12.95 -22.58 -12.72
C ALA A 295 -11.77 -21.79 -13.31
N HIS A 296 -10.82 -21.37 -12.47
CA HIS A 296 -9.61 -20.68 -12.91
C HIS A 296 -8.37 -21.20 -12.19
N ASP A 297 -7.18 -20.83 -12.65
CA ASP A 297 -5.90 -21.15 -12.00
C ASP A 297 -5.19 -19.94 -11.37
N ALA A 298 -5.78 -18.73 -11.41
CA ALA A 298 -5.23 -17.56 -10.72
C ALA A 298 -5.10 -17.76 -9.20
N ASP A 299 -3.99 -17.29 -8.62
CA ASP A 299 -3.74 -17.34 -7.17
C ASP A 299 -4.76 -16.51 -6.39
N ILE A 300 -5.13 -15.35 -6.94
CA ILE A 300 -6.14 -14.46 -6.38
C ILE A 300 -7.11 -14.07 -7.50
N LEU A 301 -8.40 -14.31 -7.28
CA LEU A 301 -9.46 -13.79 -8.12
C LEU A 301 -10.52 -13.13 -7.25
N PHE A 302 -10.39 -11.82 -7.11
CA PHE A 302 -11.29 -10.96 -6.34
C PHE A 302 -12.33 -10.33 -7.26
N THR A 303 -13.58 -10.27 -6.81
CA THR A 303 -14.65 -9.56 -7.52
C THR A 303 -15.47 -8.69 -6.57
N PHE A 304 -15.77 -7.48 -7.00
CA PHE A 304 -16.68 -6.55 -6.33
C PHE A 304 -17.90 -6.29 -7.21
N VAL A 305 -19.10 -6.43 -6.64
CA VAL A 305 -20.37 -6.13 -7.32
C VAL A 305 -20.59 -4.62 -7.28
N MET A 306 -20.46 -3.97 -8.43
CA MET A 306 -20.62 -2.52 -8.55
C MET A 306 -22.09 -2.13 -8.64
N GLU A 307 -22.85 -2.82 -9.48
CA GLU A 307 -24.28 -2.57 -9.75
C GLU A 307 -25.01 -3.89 -9.96
N GLY A 308 -26.34 -3.88 -9.82
CA GLY A 308 -27.19 -5.04 -10.05
C GLY A 308 -27.13 -6.13 -8.98
N THR A 309 -27.59 -7.33 -9.35
CA THR A 309 -27.67 -8.51 -8.47
C THR A 309 -27.34 -9.79 -9.22
N MET A 310 -26.82 -10.80 -8.52
CA MET A 310 -26.67 -12.16 -9.02
C MET A 310 -26.67 -13.16 -7.87
N THR A 311 -26.75 -14.46 -8.17
CA THR A 311 -26.51 -15.53 -7.22
C THR A 311 -25.15 -16.17 -7.53
N LEU A 312 -24.21 -16.13 -6.58
CA LEU A 312 -22.96 -16.87 -6.70
C LEU A 312 -23.17 -18.30 -6.22
N GLU A 313 -23.06 -19.24 -7.14
CA GLU A 313 -23.05 -20.66 -6.83
C GLU A 313 -21.61 -21.17 -6.83
N GLY A 314 -21.26 -21.99 -5.85
CA GLY A 314 -19.95 -22.62 -5.72
C GLY A 314 -20.11 -24.12 -5.50
N GLU A 315 -19.21 -24.91 -6.07
CA GLU A 315 -19.20 -26.36 -5.87
C GLU A 315 -19.11 -26.73 -4.39
N GLY A 316 -20.07 -27.52 -3.91
CA GLY A 316 -20.14 -27.94 -2.50
C GLY A 316 -20.51 -26.83 -1.52
N ARG A 317 -21.05 -25.70 -1.99
CA ARG A 317 -21.50 -24.57 -1.16
C ARG A 317 -22.96 -24.24 -1.42
N ASP A 318 -23.62 -23.67 -0.41
CA ASP A 318 -24.95 -23.08 -0.60
C ASP A 318 -24.86 -21.84 -1.51
N PRO A 319 -25.80 -21.65 -2.44
CA PRO A 319 -25.86 -20.45 -3.27
C PRO A 319 -25.98 -19.17 -2.44
N VAL A 320 -25.24 -18.13 -2.80
CA VAL A 320 -25.23 -16.86 -2.08
C VAL A 320 -25.77 -15.73 -2.97
N PRO A 321 -26.90 -15.08 -2.61
CA PRO A 321 -27.35 -13.89 -3.32
C PRO A 321 -26.41 -12.72 -3.03
N LEU A 322 -26.03 -12.02 -4.09
CA LEU A 322 -25.15 -10.86 -4.08
C LEU A 322 -25.83 -9.65 -4.71
N ALA A 323 -25.51 -8.47 -4.18
CA ALA A 323 -25.97 -7.17 -4.66
C ALA A 323 -24.83 -6.15 -4.68
N ALA A 324 -25.08 -4.97 -5.25
CA ALA A 324 -24.14 -3.85 -5.25
C ALA A 324 -23.54 -3.57 -3.86
N GLY A 325 -22.21 -3.47 -3.80
CA GLY A 325 -21.45 -3.34 -2.55
C GLY A 325 -20.93 -4.67 -1.98
N ASP A 326 -21.38 -5.82 -2.48
CA ASP A 326 -20.84 -7.11 -2.06
C ASP A 326 -19.53 -7.42 -2.76
N ALA A 327 -18.70 -8.26 -2.15
CA ALA A 327 -17.44 -8.73 -2.73
C ALA A 327 -17.25 -10.23 -2.48
N PHE A 328 -16.44 -10.88 -3.30
CA PHE A 328 -16.08 -12.27 -3.11
C PHE A 328 -14.70 -12.60 -3.69
N VAL A 329 -14.13 -13.71 -3.22
CA VAL A 329 -12.89 -14.31 -3.73
C VAL A 329 -13.18 -15.76 -4.11
N ILE A 330 -12.73 -16.16 -5.30
CA ILE A 330 -12.79 -17.55 -5.76
C ILE A 330 -11.36 -18.13 -5.68
N PRO A 331 -11.15 -19.26 -4.98
CA PRO A 331 -9.86 -19.92 -4.97
C PRO A 331 -9.64 -20.72 -6.27
N PRO A 332 -8.37 -20.91 -6.69
CA PRO A 332 -8.06 -21.65 -7.92
C PRO A 332 -8.63 -23.08 -7.86
N GLY A 333 -9.12 -23.54 -9.02
CA GLY A 333 -9.72 -24.87 -9.22
C GLY A 333 -11.15 -25.02 -8.72
N MET A 334 -11.68 -24.10 -7.91
CA MET A 334 -13.07 -24.18 -7.45
C MET A 334 -14.05 -23.78 -8.55
N ARG A 335 -15.00 -24.66 -8.85
CA ARG A 335 -16.05 -24.39 -9.84
C ARG A 335 -17.10 -23.45 -9.25
N THR A 336 -17.43 -22.41 -10.01
CA THR A 336 -18.46 -21.43 -9.66
C THR A 336 -19.31 -21.07 -10.87
N ARG A 337 -20.54 -20.58 -10.63
CA ARG A 337 -21.45 -20.06 -11.65
C ARG A 337 -22.07 -18.75 -11.16
N TYR A 338 -22.16 -17.77 -12.06
CA TYR A 338 -22.84 -16.50 -11.81
C TYR A 338 -24.30 -16.64 -12.24
N ALA A 339 -25.14 -17.22 -11.39
CA ALA A 339 -26.53 -17.52 -11.68
C ALA A 339 -27.42 -16.27 -11.57
N ASP A 340 -28.49 -16.22 -12.37
CA ASP A 340 -29.52 -15.18 -12.36
C ASP A 340 -29.00 -13.72 -12.35
N PRO A 341 -28.01 -13.34 -13.21
CA PRO A 341 -27.52 -11.97 -13.24
C PRO A 341 -28.61 -11.02 -13.74
N SER A 342 -28.80 -9.90 -13.03
CA SER A 342 -29.67 -8.82 -13.48
C SER A 342 -29.12 -8.16 -14.76
N SER A 343 -29.99 -7.48 -15.49
CA SER A 343 -29.61 -6.83 -16.76
C SER A 343 -28.61 -5.68 -16.58
N ASP A 344 -28.56 -5.09 -15.39
CA ASP A 344 -27.73 -3.95 -15.01
C ASP A 344 -26.48 -4.34 -14.21
N ILE A 345 -26.18 -5.65 -14.07
CA ILE A 345 -25.00 -6.10 -13.32
C ILE A 345 -23.71 -5.51 -13.88
N GLU A 346 -22.89 -4.93 -13.01
CA GLU A 346 -21.50 -4.58 -13.27
C GLU A 346 -20.60 -5.17 -12.17
N LEU A 347 -19.49 -5.79 -12.58
CA LEU A 347 -18.55 -6.49 -11.71
C LEU A 347 -17.14 -5.95 -11.94
N LEU A 348 -16.45 -5.48 -10.90
CA LEU A 348 -15.02 -5.22 -10.94
C LEU A 348 -14.28 -6.51 -10.57
N GLU A 349 -13.54 -7.08 -11.51
CA GLU A 349 -12.70 -8.25 -11.30
C GLU A 349 -11.23 -7.85 -11.24
N VAL A 350 -10.51 -8.36 -10.24
CA VAL A 350 -9.07 -8.20 -10.06
C VAL A 350 -8.43 -9.57 -9.91
N SER A 351 -7.44 -9.88 -10.76
CA SER A 351 -6.72 -11.15 -10.74
C SER A 351 -5.23 -10.95 -10.44
N LEU A 352 -4.64 -11.89 -9.71
CA LEU A 352 -3.20 -12.06 -9.59
C LEU A 352 -2.86 -13.53 -9.85
N PRO A 353 -2.00 -13.85 -10.84
CA PRO A 353 -1.42 -12.93 -11.83
C PRO A 353 -2.47 -12.31 -12.78
N GLY A 354 -2.05 -11.35 -13.59
CA GLY A 354 -2.96 -10.63 -14.49
C GLY A 354 -3.47 -11.40 -15.71
N THR A 355 -2.87 -12.54 -16.00
CA THR A 355 -3.32 -13.49 -17.02
C THR A 355 -3.39 -14.88 -16.41
N PHE A 356 -4.49 -15.57 -16.65
CA PHE A 356 -4.77 -16.88 -16.07
C PHE A 356 -5.70 -17.67 -16.99
N GLU A 357 -5.76 -18.99 -16.81
CA GLU A 357 -6.64 -19.87 -17.56
C GLU A 357 -8.03 -19.97 -16.90
N THR A 358 -9.07 -20.01 -17.72
CA THR A 358 -10.44 -20.30 -17.28
C THR A 358 -10.91 -21.59 -17.94
N MET A 359 -11.26 -22.57 -17.12
CA MET A 359 -11.84 -23.85 -17.54
C MET A 359 -13.36 -23.73 -17.51
N GLN A 360 -14.02 -24.05 -18.63
CA GLN A 360 -15.47 -24.12 -18.71
C GLN A 360 -15.92 -25.58 -18.59
N GLY A 361 -17.00 -25.82 -17.85
CA GLY A 361 -17.55 -27.17 -17.67
C GLY A 361 -18.18 -27.34 -16.32
#